data_AF-A0A838E1H5-F1
#
_entry.id   AF-A0A838E1H5-F1
#
_cell.length_a   1.000
_cell.length_b   1.000
_cell.length_c   1.000
_cell.angle_alpha   90.00
_cell.angle_beta   90.00
_cell.angle_gamma   90.00
#
_symmetry.space_group_name_H-M   'P 1'
#
loop_
_entity.id
_entity.type
_entity.pdbx_description
1 polymer ?
#
loop_
_entity_poly.entity_id
_entity_poly.type
_entity_poly.pdbx_seq_one_letter_code
_entity_poly.pdbx_strand_id
1 'polypeptide(L)'
;MQEKSYYGSEFTFSANKFAKAPLKEKQALITIAKLVLGYSANDKPSSTEIKKRYHKLSLAYHPDKKKGLSDSLMISTFAQEIFKIINEAYEILKEAHKENLL
;
A
#
# COMPACT_ATOMS: atom_id res chain seq x y z
N MET A 1 5.39 -22.69 22.47
CA MET A 1 6.45 -21.81 21.94
C MET A 1 5.80 -20.91 20.90
N GLN A 2 5.62 -19.63 21.20
CA GLN A 2 5.06 -18.66 20.25
C GLN A 2 6.20 -18.15 19.37
N GLU A 3 6.14 -18.44 18.07
CA GLU A 3 7.07 -17.91 17.07
C GLU A 3 6.91 -16.39 17.03
N LYS A 4 7.92 -15.70 17.57
CA LYS A 4 8.07 -14.25 17.40
C LYS A 4 8.40 -13.98 15.93
N SER A 5 7.39 -13.58 15.16
CA SER A 5 7.55 -13.00 13.82
C SER A 5 8.55 -11.83 13.89
N TYR A 6 9.75 -12.04 13.34
CA TYR A 6 10.91 -11.16 13.46
C TYR A 6 10.89 -9.94 12.52
N TYR A 7 9.76 -9.66 11.85
CA TYR A 7 9.57 -8.47 10.98
C TYR A 7 8.48 -7.52 11.47
N GLY A 8 8.21 -7.52 12.78
CA GLY A 8 7.38 -6.51 13.43
C GLY A 8 8.16 -5.23 13.75
N SER A 9 8.70 -4.53 12.75
CA SER A 9 8.95 -3.10 12.92
C SER A 9 7.69 -2.38 12.45
N GLU A 10 6.95 -1.81 13.40
CA GLU A 10 5.69 -1.11 13.16
C GLU A 10 5.90 0.20 12.36
N PHE A 11 6.29 0.10 11.09
CA PHE A 11 6.08 1.19 10.15
C PHE A 11 4.60 1.20 9.77
N THR A 12 3.78 1.83 10.62
CA THR A 12 2.35 1.95 10.40
C THR A 12 2.06 2.95 9.28
N PHE A 13 2.16 2.48 8.03
CA PHE A 13 1.74 3.15 6.80
C PHE A 13 0.20 3.16 6.66
N SER A 14 -0.52 3.41 7.75
CA SER A 14 -1.98 3.27 7.78
C SER A 14 -2.70 4.53 7.31
N ALA A 15 -3.76 4.36 6.50
CA ALA A 15 -4.67 5.44 6.12
C ALA A 15 -5.30 6.16 7.34
N ASN A 16 -5.49 5.46 8.46
CA ASN A 16 -5.98 6.08 9.70
C ASN A 16 -4.98 7.10 10.30
N LYS A 17 -3.68 6.89 10.08
CA LYS A 17 -2.63 7.84 10.47
C LYS A 17 -2.65 9.06 9.55
N PHE A 18 -2.90 8.87 8.25
CA PHE A 18 -2.98 9.96 7.28
C PHE A 18 -4.02 11.01 7.68
N ALA A 19 -5.25 10.61 8.02
CA ALA A 19 -6.33 11.54 8.37
C ALA A 19 -6.01 12.46 9.57
N LYS A 20 -5.20 11.98 10.52
CA LYS A 20 -4.83 12.72 11.75
C LYS A 20 -3.45 13.38 11.69
N ALA A 21 -2.71 13.17 10.60
CA ALA A 21 -1.34 13.64 10.48
C ALA A 21 -1.26 15.14 10.10
N PRO A 22 -0.23 15.87 10.56
CA PRO A 22 0.05 17.22 10.07
C PRO A 22 0.45 17.21 8.59
N LEU A 23 0.31 18.35 7.91
CA LEU A 23 0.50 18.48 6.45
C LEU A 23 1.85 17.94 5.95
N LYS A 24 2.94 18.21 6.70
CA LYS A 24 4.29 17.74 6.34
C LYS A 24 4.38 16.21 6.35
N GLU A 25 3.71 15.55 7.30
CA GLU A 25 3.66 14.09 7.38
C GLU A 25 2.72 13.50 6.32
N LYS A 26 1.59 14.15 6.03
CA LYS A 26 0.71 13.78 4.92
C LYS A 26 1.48 13.74 3.60
N GLN A 27 2.34 14.73 3.33
CA GLN A 27 3.15 14.76 2.11
C GLN A 27 4.13 13.59 2.01
N ALA A 28 4.76 13.21 3.12
CA ALA A 28 5.64 12.04 3.16
C ALA A 28 4.86 10.74 2.88
N LEU A 29 3.67 10.58 3.49
CA LEU A 29 2.79 9.43 3.26
C LEU A 29 2.30 9.35 1.82
N ILE A 30 1.91 10.48 1.21
CA ILE A 30 1.54 10.57 -0.21
C ILE A 30 2.70 10.14 -1.10
N THR A 31 3.92 10.60 -0.79
CA THR A 31 5.11 10.26 -1.56
C THR A 31 5.38 8.76 -1.52
N ILE A 32 5.31 8.15 -0.33
CA ILE A 32 5.47 6.69 -0.17
C ILE A 32 4.35 5.95 -0.90
N ALA A 33 3.10 6.40 -0.80
CA ALA A 33 1.96 5.79 -1.49
C ALA A 33 2.09 5.85 -3.02
N LYS A 34 2.61 6.95 -3.57
CA LYS A 34 2.95 7.06 -5.00
C LYS A 34 3.96 5.98 -5.39
N LEU A 35 5.06 5.86 -4.63
CA LEU A 35 6.11 4.87 -4.89
C LEU A 35 5.58 3.43 -4.82
N VAL A 36 4.70 3.11 -3.85
CA VAL A 36 4.07 1.78 -3.72
C VAL A 36 3.23 1.42 -4.95
N LEU A 37 2.46 2.36 -5.50
CA LEU A 37 1.72 2.12 -6.74
C LEU A 37 2.59 2.23 -8.01
N GLY A 38 3.88 2.54 -7.86
CA GLY A 38 4.85 2.63 -8.94
C GLY A 38 4.80 3.96 -9.71
N TYR A 39 4.39 5.03 -9.05
CA TYR A 39 4.53 6.41 -9.52
C TYR A 39 5.80 7.05 -8.95
N SER A 40 6.31 8.05 -9.64
CA SER A 40 7.36 8.94 -9.12
C SER A 40 6.79 9.90 -8.07
N ALA A 41 7.66 10.44 -7.20
CA ALA A 41 7.27 11.42 -6.19
C ALA A 41 6.60 12.66 -6.80
N ASN A 42 7.02 13.04 -8.01
CA ASN A 42 6.54 14.23 -8.72
C ASN A 42 5.29 13.98 -9.59
N ASP A 43 4.90 12.72 -9.78
CA ASP A 43 3.73 12.39 -10.59
C ASP A 43 2.45 12.90 -9.91
N LYS A 44 1.49 13.34 -10.72
CA LYS A 44 0.17 13.77 -10.26
C LYS A 44 -0.91 12.88 -10.86
N PRO A 45 -0.98 11.60 -10.47
CA PRO A 45 -1.93 10.68 -11.05
C PRO A 45 -3.35 11.07 -10.65
N SER A 46 -4.25 11.08 -11.62
CA SER A 46 -5.68 11.25 -11.39
C SER A 46 -6.25 10.09 -10.58
N SER A 47 -7.42 10.30 -9.94
CA SER A 47 -8.15 9.24 -9.23
C SER A 47 -8.40 7.99 -10.08
N THR A 48 -8.60 8.15 -11.39
CA THR A 48 -8.84 7.05 -12.33
C THR A 48 -7.55 6.25 -12.59
N GLU A 49 -6.42 6.92 -12.73
CA GLU A 49 -5.11 6.27 -12.88
C GLU A 49 -4.70 5.53 -11.61
N ILE A 50 -4.89 6.14 -10.43
CA ILE A 50 -4.67 5.51 -9.12
C ILE A 50 -5.48 4.21 -9.03
N LYS A 51 -6.78 4.26 -9.36
CA LYS A 51 -7.67 3.09 -9.33
C LYS A 51 -7.25 1.99 -10.32
N LYS A 52 -6.88 2.37 -11.55
CA LYS A 52 -6.41 1.44 -12.59
C LYS A 52 -5.13 0.72 -12.14
N ARG A 53 -4.20 1.46 -11.54
CA ARG A 53 -2.91 0.93 -11.09
C ARG A 53 -3.07 0.03 -9.87
N TYR A 54 -3.88 0.44 -8.91
CA TYR A 54 -4.30 -0.39 -7.78
C TYR A 54 -4.88 -1.72 -8.27
N HIS A 55 -5.88 -1.69 -9.16
CA HIS A 55 -6.52 -2.91 -9.68
C HIS A 55 -5.51 -3.87 -10.32
N LYS A 56 -4.59 -3.35 -11.14
CA LYS A 56 -3.54 -4.15 -11.77
C LYS A 56 -2.61 -4.82 -10.74
N LEU A 57 -2.20 -4.08 -9.71
CA LEU A 57 -1.34 -4.60 -8.64
C LEU A 57 -2.07 -5.59 -7.73
N SER A 58 -3.30 -5.28 -7.34
CA SER A 58 -4.16 -6.18 -6.55
C SER A 58 -4.35 -7.53 -7.24
N LEU A 59 -4.53 -7.56 -8.57
CA LEU A 59 -4.64 -8.80 -9.33
C LEU A 59 -3.32 -9.58 -9.45
N ALA A 60 -2.17 -8.88 -9.44
CA ALA A 60 -0.85 -9.50 -9.54
C ALA A 60 -0.40 -10.10 -8.19
N TYR A 61 -0.74 -9.44 -7.09
CA TYR A 61 -0.37 -9.84 -5.73
C TYR A 61 -1.51 -10.53 -4.97
N HIS A 62 -2.65 -10.83 -5.63
CA HIS A 62 -3.79 -11.44 -4.97
C HIS A 62 -3.41 -12.79 -4.34
N PRO A 63 -3.64 -13.00 -3.02
CA PRO A 63 -3.22 -14.22 -2.33
C PRO A 63 -3.91 -15.47 -2.89
N ASP A 64 -5.12 -15.33 -3.44
CA ASP A 64 -5.89 -16.44 -4.01
C ASP A 64 -5.24 -17.04 -5.27
N LYS A 65 -4.54 -16.24 -6.08
CA LYS A 65 -3.76 -16.74 -7.23
C LYS A 65 -2.49 -17.49 -6.82
N LYS A 66 -2.11 -17.43 -5.54
CA LYS A 66 -0.91 -18.07 -4.98
C LYS A 66 -1.21 -19.23 -4.03
N LYS A 67 -2.49 -19.49 -3.72
CA LYS A 67 -2.94 -20.61 -2.86
C LYS A 67 -2.57 -22.00 -3.39
N GLY A 68 -2.25 -22.14 -4.68
CA GLY A 68 -1.82 -23.41 -5.29
C GLY A 68 -0.31 -23.61 -5.40
N LEU A 69 0.51 -22.63 -5.02
CA LEU A 69 1.97 -22.75 -5.02
C LEU A 69 2.43 -23.22 -3.64
N SER A 70 2.55 -24.54 -3.49
CA SER A 70 2.92 -25.26 -2.28
C SER A 70 4.30 -24.90 -1.70
N ASP A 71 5.14 -24.15 -2.43
CA ASP A 71 6.58 -24.12 -2.16
C ASP A 71 7.08 -23.02 -1.21
N SER A 72 6.22 -22.16 -0.65
CA SER A 72 6.64 -21.42 0.54
C SER A 72 5.51 -20.70 1.25
N LEU A 73 5.29 -21.05 2.51
CA LEU A 73 4.54 -20.25 3.48
C LEU A 73 4.97 -18.77 3.42
N MET A 74 6.27 -18.51 3.22
CA MET A 74 6.82 -17.17 3.02
C MET A 74 6.18 -16.42 1.84
N ILE A 75 5.97 -17.05 0.67
CA ILE A 75 5.41 -16.38 -0.52
C ILE A 75 3.97 -15.92 -0.27
N SER A 76 3.21 -16.69 0.50
CA SER A 76 1.84 -16.35 0.87
C SER A 76 1.79 -15.18 1.86
N THR A 77 2.62 -15.20 2.90
CA THR A 77 2.72 -14.11 3.88
C THR A 77 3.20 -12.81 3.22
N PHE A 78 4.25 -12.87 2.40
CA PHE A 78 4.73 -11.71 1.64
C PHE A 78 3.67 -11.17 0.67
N ALA A 79 2.89 -12.03 0.01
CA ALA A 79 1.82 -11.56 -0.87
C ALA A 79 0.70 -10.85 -0.09
N GLN A 80 0.34 -11.35 1.10
CA GLN A 80 -0.64 -10.70 1.97
C GLN A 80 -0.15 -9.33 2.47
N GLU A 81 1.11 -9.24 2.89
CA GLU A 81 1.72 -7.98 3.34
C GLU A 81 1.79 -6.95 2.21
N ILE A 82 2.27 -7.35 1.04
CA ILE A 82 2.32 -6.48 -0.14
C ILE A 82 0.91 -6.03 -0.55
N PHE A 83 -0.07 -6.93 -0.51
CA PHE A 83 -1.46 -6.58 -0.80
C PHE A 83 -2.00 -5.55 0.19
N LYS A 84 -1.71 -5.71 1.49
CA LYS A 84 -2.09 -4.72 2.52
C LYS A 84 -1.45 -3.36 2.24
N ILE A 85 -0.16 -3.32 1.92
CA ILE A 85 0.58 -2.09 1.60
C ILE A 85 -0.01 -1.40 0.36
N ILE A 86 -0.32 -2.15 -0.70
CA ILE A 86 -0.98 -1.64 -1.91
C ILE A 86 -2.34 -1.04 -1.58
N ASN A 87 -3.11 -1.69 -0.71
CA ASN A 87 -4.43 -1.22 -0.29
C ASN A 87 -4.34 0.05 0.55
N GLU A 88 -3.41 0.11 1.50
CA GLU A 88 -3.16 1.31 2.30
C GLU A 88 -2.71 2.49 1.43
N ALA A 89 -1.82 2.26 0.46
CA ALA A 89 -1.38 3.29 -0.49
C ALA A 89 -2.53 3.85 -1.32
N TYR A 90 -3.43 2.97 -1.80
CA TYR A 90 -4.61 3.39 -2.52
C TYR A 90 -5.53 4.28 -1.68
N GLU A 91 -5.82 3.90 -0.44
CA GLU A 91 -6.68 4.71 0.44
C GLU A 91 -6.03 6.06 0.80
N ILE A 92 -4.70 6.11 1.02
CA ILE A 92 -3.98 7.37 1.24
C ILE A 92 -4.09 8.30 0.03
N LEU A 93 -3.83 7.80 -1.18
CA LEU A 93 -3.89 8.63 -2.40
C LEU A 93 -5.32 9.07 -2.72
N LYS A 94 -6.30 8.22 -2.45
CA LYS A 94 -7.73 8.54 -2.59
C LYS A 94 -8.13 9.66 -1.63
N GLU A 95 -7.70 9.59 -0.37
CA GLU A 95 -7.98 10.66 0.60
C GLU A 95 -7.23 11.95 0.25
N ALA A 96 -5.96 11.85 -0.14
CA ALA A 96 -5.18 12.99 -0.64
C ALA A 96 -5.86 13.68 -1.84
N HIS A 97 -6.49 12.92 -2.74
CA HIS A 97 -7.26 13.48 -3.85
C HIS A 97 -8.52 14.24 -3.37
N LYS A 98 -9.19 13.77 -2.31
CA LYS A 98 -10.33 14.50 -1.72
C LYS A 98 -9.88 15.79 -1.04
N GLU A 99 -8.71 15.76 -0.41
CA GLU A 99 -8.11 16.92 0.27
C GLU A 99 -7.35 17.86 -0.69
N ASN A 100 -7.32 17.59 -2.00
CA ASN A 100 -6.56 18.36 -3.01
C ASN A 100 -5.04 18.46 -2.74
N LEU A 101 -4.44 17.38 -2.24
CA LEU A 101 -3.01 17.28 -1.88
C LEU A 101 -2.14 16.58 -2.95
N LEU A 102 -2.67 16.36 -4.16
CA LEU A 102 -2.01 15.62 -5.24
C LEU A 102 -1.43 16.50 -6.36
#